data_AF-A0A3C0N1T6-F1
#
_entry.id   AF-A0A3C0N1T6-F1
#
_cell.length_a   1.000
_cell.length_b   1.000
_cell.length_c   1.000
_cell.angle_alpha   90.00
_cell.angle_beta   90.00
_cell.angle_gamma   90.00
#
_symmetry.space_group_name_H-M   'P 1'
#
loop_
_entity.id
_entity.type
_entity.pdbx_description
1 polymer ?
#
loop_
_entity_poly.entity_id
_entity_poly.type
_entity_poly.pdbx_seq_one_letter_code
_entity_poly.pdbx_strand_id
1 'polypeptide(L)'
;MMTKLLKRILYYFSLKNRHSGITLFELLIVLFILGVLAPITLPVFLRQVNKAKETQATCHIAYLMKQQNTYYHDVNSFTDSLSAIGSDSQPETENYVYKIMLFPPDNQTIAAHFALSKNPNLRSYVSAIYLEDNNIKGCKPFPLPDTPIRVRYPMTNQELVNLYYSRTDWASFCK
;
A
#
# COMPACT_ATOMS: atom_id res chain seq x y z
N MET A 1 23.28 21.52 -65.29
CA MET A 1 22.23 20.48 -65.16
C MET A 1 22.10 20.00 -63.70
N MET A 2 21.88 20.90 -62.72
CA MET A 2 21.86 20.55 -61.28
C MET A 2 20.74 21.25 -60.49
N THR A 3 19.79 21.90 -61.17
CA THR A 3 18.72 22.68 -60.55
C THR A 3 17.42 21.88 -60.35
N LYS A 4 17.27 20.73 -61.01
CA LYS A 4 16.09 19.86 -60.85
C LYS A 4 16.13 19.04 -59.56
N LEU A 5 17.29 18.49 -59.18
CA LEU A 5 17.42 17.66 -57.98
C LEU A 5 17.25 18.50 -56.71
N LEU A 6 17.91 19.67 -56.68
CA LEU A 6 17.86 20.60 -55.56
C LEU A 6 16.46 21.20 -55.37
N LYS A 7 15.77 21.58 -56.47
CA LYS A 7 14.36 22.01 -56.42
C LYS A 7 13.43 20.91 -55.92
N ARG A 8 13.69 19.63 -56.24
CA ARG A 8 12.87 18.49 -55.80
C ARG A 8 13.06 18.17 -54.32
N ILE A 9 14.29 18.34 -53.80
CA ILE A 9 14.59 18.20 -52.37
C ILE A 9 13.98 19.36 -51.57
N LEU A 10 14.09 20.60 -52.05
CA LEU A 10 13.48 21.77 -51.41
C LEU A 10 11.95 21.72 -51.44
N TYR A 11 11.35 21.26 -52.55
CA TYR A 11 9.90 21.04 -52.65
C TYR A 11 9.41 19.96 -51.67
N TYR A 12 10.17 18.88 -51.47
CA TYR A 12 9.86 17.85 -50.49
C TYR A 12 9.92 18.37 -49.04
N PHE A 13 10.89 19.24 -48.71
CA PHE A 13 10.98 19.85 -47.38
C PHE A 13 9.85 20.87 -47.12
N SER A 14 9.44 21.63 -48.16
CA SER A 14 8.33 22.59 -48.07
C SER A 14 6.95 21.93 -48.03
N LEU A 15 6.75 20.81 -48.72
CA LEU A 15 5.51 20.01 -48.64
C LEU A 15 5.41 19.14 -47.39
N LYS A 16 6.54 18.80 -46.77
CA LYS A 16 6.61 18.16 -45.45
C LYS A 16 6.49 19.19 -44.32
N ASN A 17 5.85 20.33 -44.58
CA ASN A 17 5.38 21.28 -43.56
C ASN A 17 3.86 21.45 -43.65
N ARG A 18 3.12 20.34 -43.76
CA ARG A 18 1.81 20.21 -43.09
C ARG A 18 1.98 19.99 -41.58
N HIS A 19 3.00 20.61 -40.99
CA HIS A 19 3.18 20.67 -39.56
C HIS A 19 2.32 21.83 -39.08
N SER A 20 1.12 21.53 -38.59
CA SER A 20 0.42 22.41 -37.66
C SER A 20 1.32 22.61 -36.45
N GLY A 21 2.17 23.64 -36.49
CA GLY A 21 2.98 24.04 -35.35
C GLY A 21 2.04 24.64 -34.29
N ILE A 22 2.13 24.13 -33.07
CA ILE A 22 1.43 24.69 -31.90
C ILE A 22 1.86 26.14 -31.79
N THR A 23 0.90 27.07 -31.68
CA THR A 23 1.25 28.48 -31.54
C THR A 23 1.80 28.76 -30.14
N LEU A 24 2.70 29.74 -30.00
CA LEU A 24 3.27 30.08 -28.68
C LEU A 24 2.17 30.49 -27.68
N PHE A 25 1.14 31.19 -28.16
CA PHE A 25 0.02 31.61 -27.33
C PHE A 25 -0.88 30.44 -26.90
N GLU A 26 -1.03 29.43 -27.75
CA GLU A 26 -1.77 28.20 -27.43
C GLU A 26 -1.06 27.39 -26.34
N LEU A 27 0.27 27.26 -26.43
CA LEU A 27 1.05 26.66 -25.34
C LEU A 27 1.00 27.52 -24.06
N LEU A 28 1.01 28.85 -24.20
CA LEU A 28 0.97 29.78 -23.07
C LEU A 28 -0.36 29.73 -22.30
N ILE A 29 -1.50 29.71 -23.00
CA ILE A 29 -2.81 29.56 -22.34
C ILE A 29 -2.92 28.21 -21.63
N VAL A 30 -2.44 27.12 -22.24
CA VAL A 30 -2.47 25.79 -21.62
C VAL A 30 -1.66 25.77 -20.32
N LEU A 31 -0.44 26.32 -20.33
CA LEU A 31 0.38 26.44 -19.13
C LEU A 31 -0.21 27.40 -18.10
N PHE A 32 -0.90 28.45 -18.54
CA PHE A 32 -1.62 29.36 -17.65
C PHE A 32 -2.75 28.63 -16.91
N ILE A 33 -3.59 27.87 -17.62
CA ILE A 33 -4.68 27.10 -17.02
C ILE A 33 -4.14 26.00 -16.09
N LEU A 34 -3.11 25.25 -16.52
CA LEU A 34 -2.46 24.24 -15.68
C LEU A 34 -1.79 24.86 -14.45
N GLY A 35 -1.21 26.06 -14.57
CA GLY A 35 -0.59 26.80 -13.48
C GLY A 35 -1.59 27.21 -12.40
N VAL A 36 -2.81 27.61 -12.78
CA VAL A 36 -3.87 27.94 -11.82
C VAL A 36 -4.45 26.68 -11.15
N LEU A 37 -4.55 25.55 -11.87
CA LEU A 37 -5.13 24.31 -11.35
C LEU A 37 -4.14 23.48 -10.50
N ALA A 38 -2.85 23.49 -10.82
CA ALA A 38 -1.84 22.62 -10.20
C ALA A 38 -1.73 22.72 -8.67
N PRO A 39 -1.79 23.92 -8.04
CA PRO A 39 -1.69 24.04 -6.58
C PRO A 39 -2.83 23.33 -5.82
N ILE A 40 -4.02 23.21 -6.44
CA ILE A 40 -5.19 22.57 -5.84
C ILE A 40 -5.08 21.04 -5.95
N THR A 41 -4.62 20.55 -7.10
CA THR A 41 -4.59 19.11 -7.40
C THR A 41 -3.42 18.39 -6.75
N LEU A 42 -2.25 19.03 -6.62
CA LEU A 42 -1.05 18.40 -6.06
C LEU A 42 -1.22 17.83 -4.64
N PRO A 43 -1.74 18.58 -3.63
CA PRO A 43 -1.89 18.02 -2.28
C PRO A 43 -2.93 16.90 -2.23
N VAL A 44 -3.99 16.99 -3.05
CA VAL A 44 -5.01 15.94 -3.16
C VAL A 44 -4.42 14.68 -3.79
N PHE A 45 -3.61 14.83 -4.83
CA PHE A 45 -2.90 13.72 -5.49
C PHE A 45 -1.99 12.98 -4.51
N LEU A 46 -1.16 13.69 -3.73
CA LEU A 46 -0.28 13.06 -2.74
C LEU A 46 -1.06 12.27 -1.68
N ARG A 47 -2.19 12.80 -1.21
CA ARG A 47 -3.07 12.07 -0.27
C ARG A 47 -3.68 10.81 -0.89
N GLN A 48 -4.04 10.86 -2.17
CA GLN A 48 -4.58 9.68 -2.88
C GLN A 48 -3.50 8.60 -3.07
N VAL A 49 -2.27 8.99 -3.37
CA VAL A 49 -1.12 8.06 -3.44
C VAL A 49 -0.92 7.37 -2.08
N ASN A 50 -0.93 8.12 -0.97
CA ASN A 50 -0.81 7.53 0.36
C ASN A 50 -1.98 6.59 0.67
N LYS A 51 -3.22 6.99 0.34
CA LYS A 51 -4.40 6.13 0.53
C LYS A 51 -4.31 4.83 -0.30
N ALA A 52 -3.77 4.89 -1.51
CA ALA A 52 -3.54 3.71 -2.34
C ALA A 52 -2.51 2.76 -1.71
N LYS A 53 -1.42 3.31 -1.14
CA LYS A 53 -0.42 2.54 -0.39
C LYS A 53 -1.01 1.90 0.87
N GLU A 54 -1.85 2.62 1.61
CA GLU A 54 -2.56 2.05 2.76
C GLU A 54 -3.55 0.94 2.34
N THR A 55 -4.24 1.13 1.21
CA THR A 55 -5.13 0.10 0.65
C THR A 55 -4.35 -1.17 0.31
N GLN A 56 -3.16 -1.03 -0.30
CA GLN A 56 -2.26 -2.16 -0.57
C GLN A 56 -1.94 -2.95 0.71
N ALA A 57 -1.61 -2.27 1.81
CA ALA A 57 -1.34 -2.92 3.09
C ALA A 57 -2.54 -3.71 3.62
N THR A 58 -3.73 -3.12 3.59
CA THR A 58 -4.95 -3.78 4.06
C THR A 58 -5.34 -4.99 3.19
N CYS A 59 -5.18 -4.88 1.86
CA CYS A 59 -5.39 -5.99 0.94
C CYS A 59 -4.40 -7.14 1.20
N HIS A 60 -3.15 -6.80 1.47
CA HIS A 60 -2.13 -7.80 1.78
C HIS A 60 -2.40 -8.49 3.13
N ILE A 61 -2.82 -7.75 4.17
CA ILE A 61 -3.26 -8.36 5.44
C ILE A 61 -4.44 -9.31 5.20
N ALA A 62 -5.45 -8.90 4.43
CA ALA A 62 -6.61 -9.74 4.13
C ALA A 62 -6.21 -11.03 3.38
N TYR A 63 -5.23 -10.94 2.49
CA TYR A 63 -4.61 -12.11 1.85
C TYR A 63 -3.95 -13.03 2.88
N LEU A 64 -3.11 -12.49 3.77
CA LEU A 64 -2.44 -13.27 4.82
C LEU A 64 -3.43 -13.95 5.78
N MET A 65 -4.53 -13.27 6.14
CA MET A 65 -5.57 -13.87 6.98
C MET A 65 -6.27 -15.04 6.29
N LYS A 66 -6.53 -14.94 4.98
CA LYS A 66 -7.10 -16.04 4.21
C LYS A 66 -6.14 -17.24 4.21
N GLN A 67 -4.85 -16.99 4.03
CA GLN A 67 -3.84 -18.05 4.08
C GLN A 67 -3.72 -18.67 5.46
N GLN A 68 -3.76 -17.85 6.52
CA GLN A 68 -3.80 -18.32 7.90
C GLN A 68 -5.01 -19.22 8.17
N ASN A 69 -6.18 -18.86 7.63
CA ASN A 69 -7.38 -19.66 7.74
C ASN A 69 -7.23 -21.03 7.04
N THR A 70 -6.69 -21.04 5.83
CA THR A 70 -6.38 -22.29 5.11
C THR A 70 -5.40 -23.14 5.91
N TYR A 71 -4.31 -22.54 6.40
CA TYR A 71 -3.31 -23.23 7.21
C TYR A 71 -3.92 -23.85 8.48
N TYR A 72 -4.81 -23.12 9.16
CA TYR A 72 -5.51 -23.65 10.33
C TYR A 72 -6.38 -24.87 9.96
N HIS A 73 -7.03 -24.88 8.79
CA HIS A 73 -7.78 -26.06 8.35
C HIS A 73 -6.90 -27.30 8.09
N ASP A 74 -5.64 -27.09 7.74
CA ASP A 74 -4.70 -28.18 7.45
C ASP A 74 -4.00 -28.70 8.72
N VAL A 75 -3.58 -27.79 9.61
CA VAL A 75 -2.70 -28.09 10.76
C VAL A 75 -3.43 -28.02 12.11
N ASN A 76 -4.66 -27.49 12.14
CA ASN A 76 -5.44 -27.18 13.35
C ASN A 76 -4.73 -26.26 14.35
N SER A 77 -3.80 -25.44 13.88
CA SER A 77 -3.10 -24.44 14.68
C SER A 77 -2.83 -23.19 13.87
N PHE A 78 -2.68 -22.06 14.57
CA PHE A 78 -2.15 -20.85 13.96
C PHE A 78 -0.62 -20.86 13.98
N THR A 79 -0.01 -20.22 12.99
CA THR A 79 1.44 -20.04 12.87
C THR A 79 1.82 -18.57 12.86
N ASP A 80 3.00 -18.24 13.38
CA ASP A 80 3.65 -16.92 13.26
C ASP A 80 4.55 -16.80 12.02
N SER A 81 4.78 -17.92 11.34
CA SER A 81 5.67 -17.99 10.19
C SER A 81 4.95 -17.62 8.90
N LEU A 82 5.38 -16.53 8.26
CA LEU A 82 4.87 -16.11 6.96
C LEU A 82 5.12 -17.17 5.87
N SER A 83 6.25 -17.89 5.94
CA SER A 83 6.56 -18.94 4.97
C SER A 83 5.67 -20.17 5.14
N ALA A 84 5.23 -20.47 6.37
CA ALA A 84 4.35 -21.61 6.64
C ALA A 84 2.96 -21.45 6.01
N ILE A 85 2.48 -20.22 5.85
CA ILE A 85 1.19 -19.92 5.21
C ILE A 85 1.31 -19.65 3.70
N GLY A 86 2.42 -20.02 3.05
CA GLY A 86 2.57 -19.88 1.60
C GLY A 86 2.71 -18.44 1.11
N SER A 87 3.13 -17.50 1.97
CA SER A 87 3.60 -16.19 1.52
C SER A 87 5.02 -16.36 0.96
N ASP A 88 5.12 -16.89 -0.26
CA ASP A 88 6.40 -17.09 -0.93
C ASP A 88 7.15 -15.74 -1.03
N SER A 89 8.25 -15.66 -0.29
CA SER A 89 9.45 -14.84 -0.54
C SER A 89 9.45 -13.31 -0.35
N GLN A 90 8.35 -12.63 -0.01
CA GLN A 90 8.42 -11.18 0.30
C GLN A 90 7.66 -10.79 1.57
N PRO A 91 8.28 -10.91 2.77
CA PRO A 91 7.71 -10.44 4.03
C PRO A 91 7.57 -8.91 4.09
N GLU A 92 7.98 -8.21 3.04
CA GLU A 92 8.00 -6.76 2.96
C GLU A 92 7.65 -6.28 1.56
N THR A 93 7.01 -5.12 1.49
CA THR A 93 6.87 -4.32 0.28
C THR A 93 7.76 -3.08 0.41
N GLU A 94 7.74 -2.21 -0.61
CA GLU A 94 8.44 -0.92 -0.56
C GLU A 94 8.03 -0.07 0.66
N ASN A 95 6.76 -0.12 1.07
CA ASN A 95 6.21 0.78 2.09
C ASN A 95 5.87 0.07 3.42
N TYR A 96 5.72 -1.26 3.43
CA TYR A 96 5.24 -2.01 4.59
C TYR A 96 6.06 -3.26 4.88
N VAL A 97 6.10 -3.65 6.15
CA VAL A 97 6.62 -4.93 6.63
C VAL A 97 5.52 -5.71 7.31
N TYR A 98 5.38 -6.97 6.93
CA TYR A 98 4.34 -7.84 7.43
C TYR A 98 4.89 -8.77 8.50
N LYS A 99 4.22 -8.81 9.65
CA LYS A 99 4.56 -9.70 10.77
C LYS A 99 3.31 -10.41 11.26
N ILE A 100 3.46 -11.66 11.66
CA ILE A 100 2.43 -12.39 12.38
C ILE A 100 2.90 -12.58 13.81
N MET A 101 2.01 -12.38 14.77
CA MET A 101 2.26 -12.72 16.17
C MET A 101 1.07 -13.48 16.72
N LEU A 102 1.37 -14.48 17.54
CA LEU A 102 0.38 -15.32 18.18
C LEU A 102 0.10 -14.82 19.59
N PHE A 103 -1.17 -14.84 19.98
CA PHE A 103 -1.65 -14.35 21.28
C PHE A 103 -2.68 -15.32 21.90
N PRO A 104 -2.58 -15.63 23.22
CA PRO A 104 -1.34 -15.58 24.00
C PRO A 104 -0.33 -16.59 23.44
N PRO A 105 0.99 -16.38 23.61
CA PRO A 105 2.03 -17.22 23.00
C PRO A 105 1.92 -18.71 23.38
N ASP A 106 1.36 -19.01 24.55
CA ASP A 106 1.28 -20.37 25.10
C ASP A 106 0.11 -21.20 24.56
N ASN A 107 -0.98 -20.55 24.14
CA ASN A 107 -2.21 -21.23 23.69
C ASN A 107 -2.60 -20.88 22.25
N GLN A 108 -1.89 -19.93 21.62
CA GLN A 108 -1.97 -19.56 20.21
C GLN A 108 -3.42 -19.46 19.67
N THR A 109 -4.34 -18.89 20.46
CA THR A 109 -5.77 -18.83 20.12
C THR A 109 -6.10 -17.71 19.14
N ILE A 110 -5.18 -16.78 18.95
CA ILE A 110 -5.31 -15.59 18.11
C ILE A 110 -4.03 -15.45 17.30
N ALA A 111 -4.16 -15.25 15.98
CA ALA A 111 -3.08 -14.79 15.13
C ALA A 111 -3.35 -13.35 14.70
N ALA A 112 -2.45 -12.44 15.06
CA ALA A 112 -2.53 -11.04 14.68
C ALA A 112 -1.52 -10.75 13.57
N HIS A 113 -2.02 -10.23 12.46
CA HIS A 113 -1.28 -9.85 11.26
C HIS A 113 -1.07 -8.35 11.25
N PHE A 114 0.18 -7.92 11.28
CA PHE A 114 0.58 -6.51 11.31
C PHE A 114 1.14 -6.10 9.96
N ALA A 115 0.75 -4.93 9.47
CA ALA A 115 1.43 -4.21 8.40
C ALA A 115 2.04 -2.94 8.99
N LEU A 116 3.34 -2.99 9.20
CA LEU A 116 4.12 -1.92 9.81
C LEU A 116 4.65 -1.02 8.71
N SER A 117 4.30 0.27 8.77
CA SER A 117 4.77 1.23 7.78
C SER A 117 6.26 1.52 7.95
N LYS A 118 6.99 1.52 6.83
CA LYS A 118 8.38 2.03 6.73
C LYS A 118 8.43 3.56 6.63
N ASN A 119 7.33 4.19 6.23
CA ASN A 119 7.24 5.63 5.98
C ASN A 119 6.39 6.33 7.05
N PRO A 120 6.88 7.39 7.71
CA PRO A 120 6.11 8.09 8.74
C PRO A 120 4.82 8.75 8.25
N ASN A 121 4.65 8.96 6.94
CA ASN A 121 3.44 9.56 6.36
C ASN A 121 2.34 8.52 6.07
N LEU A 122 2.59 7.24 6.32
CA LEU A 122 1.63 6.16 6.11
C LEU A 122 1.30 5.51 7.45
N ARG A 123 0.03 5.17 7.63
CA ARG A 123 -0.44 4.48 8.84
C ARG A 123 -0.06 3.01 8.84
N SER A 124 0.21 2.47 10.02
CA SER A 124 0.34 1.03 10.24
C SER A 124 -1.02 0.40 10.50
N TYR A 125 -1.20 -0.84 10.07
CA TYR A 125 -2.47 -1.56 10.19
C TYR A 125 -2.27 -2.90 10.90
N VAL A 126 -3.32 -3.39 11.53
CA VAL A 126 -3.36 -4.72 12.13
C VAL A 126 -4.70 -5.37 11.84
N SER A 127 -4.70 -6.68 11.74
CA SER A 127 -5.91 -7.50 11.81
C SER A 127 -5.66 -8.74 12.65
N ALA A 128 -6.71 -9.33 13.19
CA ALA A 128 -6.63 -10.55 13.97
C ALA A 128 -7.59 -11.61 13.41
N ILE A 129 -7.16 -12.86 13.49
CA ILE A 129 -7.97 -14.05 13.27
C ILE A 129 -7.91 -14.89 14.55
N TYR A 130 -9.06 -15.37 15.01
CA TYR A 130 -9.22 -16.05 16.29
C TYR A 130 -10.31 -17.10 16.22
N LEU A 131 -10.34 -17.98 17.22
CA LEU A 131 -11.39 -18.98 17.37
C LEU A 131 -12.47 -18.49 18.32
N GLU A 132 -13.73 -18.56 17.88
CA GLU A 132 -14.91 -18.34 18.70
C GLU A 132 -15.90 -19.47 18.45
N ASP A 133 -16.27 -20.21 19.50
CA ASP A 133 -17.15 -21.38 19.41
C ASP A 133 -16.71 -22.42 18.36
N ASN A 134 -15.40 -22.73 18.33
CA ASN A 134 -14.78 -23.65 17.36
C ASN A 134 -14.91 -23.21 15.89
N ASN A 135 -15.32 -21.96 15.65
CA ASN A 135 -15.35 -21.34 14.33
C ASN A 135 -14.26 -20.28 14.22
N ILE A 136 -13.59 -20.25 13.07
CA ILE A 136 -12.58 -19.24 12.81
C ILE A 136 -13.29 -17.93 12.44
N LYS A 137 -12.97 -16.86 13.15
CA LYS A 137 -13.44 -15.51 12.86
C LYS A 137 -12.27 -14.57 12.62
N GLY A 138 -12.44 -13.65 11.69
CA GLY A 138 -11.44 -12.66 11.32
C GLY A 138 -12.00 -11.25 11.42
N CYS A 139 -11.17 -10.32 11.90
CA CYS A 139 -11.48 -8.91 11.93
C CYS A 139 -11.11 -8.24 10.60
N LYS A 140 -11.74 -7.11 10.29
CA LYS A 140 -11.24 -6.26 9.19
C LYS A 140 -9.95 -5.56 9.62
N PRO A 141 -9.00 -5.32 8.72
CA PRO A 141 -7.81 -4.54 9.04
C PRO A 141 -8.19 -3.15 9.55
N PHE A 142 -7.63 -2.76 10.69
CA PHE A 142 -7.86 -1.45 11.29
C PHE A 142 -6.52 -0.73 11.54
N PRO A 143 -6.52 0.60 11.54
CA PRO A 143 -5.30 1.36 11.76
C PRO A 143 -4.85 1.22 13.22
N LEU A 144 -3.56 0.97 13.41
CA LEU A 144 -2.92 1.09 14.71
C LEU A 144 -2.95 2.56 15.14
N PRO A 145 -3.10 2.85 16.45
CA PRO A 145 -3.09 4.23 16.90
C PRO A 145 -1.71 4.82 16.61
N ASP A 146 -1.69 5.99 16.01
CA ASP A 146 -0.48 6.79 15.88
C ASP A 146 -0.06 7.20 17.31
N THR A 147 0.74 6.38 18.00
CA THR A 147 1.32 6.83 19.27
C THR A 147 2.18 8.07 18.98
N PRO A 148 2.28 9.04 19.91
CA PRO A 148 3.11 10.24 19.72
C PRO A 148 4.59 9.89 19.52
N ILE A 149 4.97 8.65 19.87
CA ILE A 149 6.18 8.01 19.39
C ILE A 149 5.91 7.61 17.94
N ARG A 150 6.34 8.44 16.99
CA ARG A 150 6.51 8.02 15.59
C ARG A 150 7.13 6.64 15.61
N VAL A 151 6.34 5.62 15.31
CA VAL A 151 6.75 4.26 15.63
C VAL A 151 7.99 3.99 14.79
N ARG A 152 9.14 3.90 15.46
CA ARG A 152 10.44 3.85 14.80
C ARG A 152 10.50 2.50 14.12
N TYR A 153 10.53 2.47 12.80
CA TYR A 153 10.86 1.24 12.10
C TYR A 153 12.36 0.95 12.30
N PRO A 154 12.78 -0.27 12.69
CA PRO A 154 11.97 -1.46 12.98
C PRO A 154 11.44 -1.47 14.42
N MET A 155 10.18 -1.91 14.57
CA MET A 155 9.57 -2.17 15.88
C MET A 155 9.97 -3.56 16.38
N THR A 156 10.34 -3.64 17.66
CA THR A 156 10.60 -4.93 18.32
C THR A 156 9.31 -5.71 18.54
N ASN A 157 9.40 -7.04 18.63
CA ASN A 157 8.22 -7.87 18.87
C ASN A 157 7.57 -7.54 20.24
N GLN A 158 8.36 -7.16 21.25
CA GLN A 158 7.84 -6.77 22.56
C GLN A 158 7.02 -5.46 22.51
N GLU A 159 7.46 -4.47 21.72
CA GLU A 159 6.70 -3.23 21.54
C GLU A 159 5.36 -3.48 20.84
N LEU A 160 5.33 -4.38 19.87
CA LEU A 160 4.10 -4.78 19.19
C LEU A 160 3.14 -5.51 20.12
N VAL A 161 3.67 -6.38 20.98
CA VAL A 161 2.91 -7.07 22.03
C VAL A 161 2.32 -6.06 23.02
N ASN A 162 3.09 -5.07 23.46
CA ASN A 162 2.60 -4.02 24.36
C ASN A 162 1.55 -3.12 23.68
N LEU A 163 1.69 -2.82 22.39
CA LEU A 163 0.69 -2.12 21.60
C LEU A 163 -0.59 -2.95 21.43
N TYR A 164 -0.45 -4.26 21.25
CA TYR A 164 -1.57 -5.19 21.17
C TYR A 164 -2.35 -5.20 22.49
N TYR A 165 -1.67 -5.33 23.64
CA TYR A 165 -2.30 -5.41 24.97
C TYR A 165 -2.76 -4.05 25.55
N SER A 166 -2.23 -2.91 25.09
CA SER A 166 -2.65 -1.58 25.58
C SER A 166 -4.02 -1.15 25.07
N ARG A 167 -4.57 -1.82 24.04
CA ARG A 167 -5.98 -1.66 23.66
C ARG A 167 -6.85 -2.65 24.43
N THR A 168 -7.73 -2.15 25.26
CA THR A 168 -8.68 -2.93 26.07
C THR A 168 -9.98 -3.28 25.32
N ASP A 169 -10.10 -2.86 24.07
CA ASP A 169 -11.36 -2.72 23.33
C ASP A 169 -11.33 -3.36 21.93
N TRP A 170 -10.53 -4.41 21.72
CA TRP A 170 -10.46 -5.20 20.48
C TRP A 170 -11.83 -5.65 19.94
N ALA A 171 -12.75 -6.03 20.82
CA ALA A 171 -14.09 -6.46 20.46
C ALA A 171 -14.92 -5.36 19.76
N SER A 172 -14.58 -4.08 19.94
CA SER A 172 -15.22 -2.96 19.24
C SER A 172 -14.69 -2.78 17.82
N PHE A 173 -13.41 -3.08 17.58
CA PHE A 173 -12.76 -2.97 16.28
C PHE A 173 -13.02 -4.18 15.37
N CYS A 174 -13.31 -5.33 15.97
CA CYS A 174 -13.65 -6.57 15.26
C CYS A 174 -15.15 -6.73 14.95
N LYS A 175 -16.00 -5.77 15.30
CA LYS A 175 -17.44 -5.75 15.00
C LYS A 175 -17.76 -5.29 13.58
#